data_AF-A0A2H4IA04-F1
#
_entry.id   AF-A0A2H4IA04-F1
#
_cell.length_a   1.000
_cell.length_b   1.000
_cell.length_c   1.000
_cell.angle_alpha   90.00
_cell.angle_beta   90.00
_cell.angle_gamma   90.00
#
_symmetry.space_group_name_H-M   'P 1'
#
loop_
_entity.id
_entity.type
_entity.pdbx_description
1 polymer ?
#
loop_
_entity_poly.entity_id
_entity_poly.type
_entity_poly.pdbx_seq_one_letter_code
_entity_poly.pdbx_strand_id
1 'polypeptide(L)'
;MKLTMRKDASVSYEWTTAGGPVNYDTHGDPVSAPKDFYHGYGKGRNETGNAGTLQAAFDGKHGWYWRNRSGAEVTVTLKTSGDYESIERVL
;
A
#
# COMPACT_ATOMS: atom_id res chain seq x y z
N MET A 1 -4.25 1.26 3.52
CA MET A 1 -5.09 1.47 2.32
C MET A 1 -4.98 0.26 1.41
N LYS A 2 -6.09 -0.26 0.91
CA LYS A 2 -6.10 -1.41 -0.01
C LYS A 2 -6.91 -1.07 -1.25
N LEU A 3 -6.43 -1.53 -2.40
CA LEU A 3 -7.08 -1.53 -3.69
C LEU A 3 -7.60 -2.94 -3.96
N THR A 4 -8.78 -3.07 -4.54
CA THR A 4 -9.22 -4.32 -5.18
C THR A 4 -8.72 -4.30 -6.61
N MET A 5 -7.89 -5.28 -6.99
CA MET A 5 -7.28 -5.33 -8.31
C MET A 5 -7.37 -6.73 -8.90
N ARG A 6 -7.57 -6.80 -10.21
CA ARG A 6 -7.42 -8.01 -11.01
C ARG A 6 -5.94 -8.27 -11.26
N LYS A 7 -5.57 -9.53 -11.47
CA LYS A 7 -4.21 -9.92 -11.85
C LYS A 7 -3.75 -9.11 -13.06
N ASP A 8 -2.49 -8.72 -13.03
CA ASP A 8 -1.76 -7.95 -14.04
C ASP A 8 -2.24 -6.49 -14.20
N ALA A 9 -3.34 -6.09 -13.54
CA ALA A 9 -3.76 -4.70 -13.45
C ALA A 9 -2.66 -3.84 -12.81
N SER A 10 -2.48 -2.64 -13.33
CA SER A 10 -1.38 -1.75 -12.93
C SER A 10 -1.88 -0.41 -12.42
N VAL A 11 -1.31 0.02 -11.30
CA VAL A 11 -1.61 1.31 -10.67
C VAL A 11 -0.32 2.05 -10.39
N SER A 12 -0.20 3.25 -10.94
CA SER A 12 0.80 4.23 -10.50
C SER A 12 0.39 4.79 -9.14
N TYR A 13 1.36 4.95 -8.26
CA TYR A 13 1.13 5.51 -6.93
C TYR A 13 2.24 6.46 -6.53
N GLU A 14 1.86 7.39 -5.66
CA GLU A 14 2.76 8.23 -4.89
C GLU A 14 2.14 8.41 -3.51
N TRP A 15 2.90 8.19 -2.46
CA TRP A 15 2.52 8.64 -1.13
C TRP A 15 3.60 9.49 -0.50
N THR A 16 3.16 10.43 0.33
CA THR A 16 4.01 11.33 1.11
C THR A 16 3.49 11.46 2.54
N THR A 17 4.34 11.90 3.45
CA THR A 17 3.96 12.20 4.83
C THR A 17 4.23 13.64 5.21
N ALA A 18 3.36 14.18 6.07
CA ALA A 18 3.56 15.42 6.79
C ALA A 18 3.55 15.13 8.29
N GLY A 19 4.45 15.77 9.04
CA GLY A 19 4.57 15.60 10.51
C GLY A 19 5.61 14.56 10.96
N GLY A 20 6.20 13.79 10.04
CA GLY A 20 7.29 12.86 10.36
C GLY A 20 7.35 11.66 9.42
N PRO A 21 8.45 10.88 9.47
CA PRO A 21 8.61 9.69 8.65
C PRO A 21 7.81 8.50 9.20
N VAL A 22 7.57 7.51 8.34
CA VAL A 22 6.88 6.26 8.68
C VAL A 22 7.67 5.04 8.21
N ASN A 23 7.40 3.90 8.84
CA ASN A 23 7.73 2.61 8.23
C ASN A 23 6.58 2.19 7.31
N TYR A 24 6.87 1.57 6.18
CA TYR A 24 5.83 1.13 5.25
C TYR A 24 6.03 -0.30 4.78
N ASP A 25 4.93 -0.90 4.36
CA ASP A 25 4.88 -2.21 3.70
C ASP A 25 3.79 -2.19 2.62
N THR A 26 4.22 -2.20 1.37
CA THR A 26 3.34 -2.37 0.21
C THR A 26 3.22 -3.86 -0.08
N HIS A 27 2.02 -4.41 0.00
CA HIS A 27 1.79 -5.86 -0.07
C HIS A 27 0.40 -6.20 -0.63
N GLY A 28 0.24 -7.46 -1.03
CA GLY A 28 -1.00 -8.00 -1.57
C GLY A 28 -1.41 -9.32 -0.92
N ASP A 29 -2.72 -9.56 -0.93
CA ASP A 29 -3.38 -10.75 -0.41
C ASP A 29 -4.42 -11.24 -1.44
N PRO A 30 -4.38 -12.50 -1.91
CA PRO A 30 -5.43 -13.03 -2.77
C PRO A 30 -6.74 -13.14 -1.99
N VAL A 31 -7.87 -13.26 -2.71
CA VAL A 31 -9.23 -13.30 -2.13
C VAL A 31 -9.40 -14.35 -1.01
N SER A 32 -8.62 -15.43 -1.05
CA SER A 32 -8.64 -16.49 -0.03
C SER A 32 -7.23 -16.80 0.49
N ALA A 33 -6.51 -15.75 0.86
CA ALA A 33 -5.16 -15.86 1.39
C ALA A 33 -5.08 -16.80 2.62
N PRO A 34 -4.17 -17.80 2.62
CA PRO A 34 -3.80 -18.51 3.82
C PRO A 34 -3.30 -17.57 4.92
N LYS A 35 -3.45 -17.96 6.19
CA LYS A 35 -3.07 -17.12 7.35
C LYS A 35 -1.63 -16.61 7.30
N ASP A 36 -0.71 -17.42 6.79
CA ASP A 36 0.72 -17.11 6.74
C ASP A 36 1.18 -16.63 5.35
N PHE A 37 0.24 -16.32 4.46
CA PHE A 37 0.56 -15.79 3.13
C PHE A 37 1.10 -14.37 3.23
N TYR A 38 2.14 -14.09 2.46
CA TYR A 38 2.67 -12.74 2.29
C TYR A 38 3.21 -12.57 0.88
N HIS A 39 2.80 -11.48 0.22
CA HIS A 39 3.40 -11.02 -1.02
C HIS A 39 3.72 -9.54 -0.91
N GLY A 40 5.00 -9.20 -0.80
CA GLY A 40 5.48 -7.83 -0.69
C GLY A 40 5.92 -7.25 -2.03
N TYR A 41 5.47 -6.02 -2.31
CA TYR A 41 5.92 -5.19 -3.43
C TYR A 41 7.05 -4.22 -3.01
N GLY A 42 7.21 -3.97 -1.72
CA GLY A 42 8.28 -3.12 -1.20
C GLY A 42 8.04 -2.73 0.25
N LYS A 43 9.12 -2.54 1.00
CA LYS A 43 9.06 -2.12 2.41
C LYS A 43 10.23 -1.22 2.75
N GLY A 44 10.02 -0.32 3.71
CA GLY A 44 11.04 0.64 4.14
C GLY A 44 10.80 1.14 5.56
N ARG A 45 11.76 1.88 6.08
CA ARG A 45 11.74 2.41 7.45
C ARG A 45 12.18 3.87 7.46
N ASN A 46 11.52 4.67 8.29
CA ASN A 46 11.79 6.10 8.44
C ASN A 46 11.75 6.88 7.11
N GLU A 47 10.77 6.60 6.27
CA GLU A 47 10.59 7.25 4.97
C GLU A 47 9.49 8.31 5.01
N THR A 48 9.65 9.39 4.27
CA THR A 48 8.65 10.47 4.13
C THR A 48 7.84 10.39 2.84
N GLY A 49 8.16 9.44 1.97
CA GLY A 49 7.42 9.20 0.75
C GLY A 49 7.95 8.01 -0.03
N ASN A 50 7.14 7.48 -0.93
CA ASN A 50 7.57 6.52 -1.95
C ASN A 50 6.58 6.55 -3.12
N ALA A 51 7.09 6.29 -4.32
CA ALA A 51 6.32 6.29 -5.56
C ALA A 51 6.76 5.13 -6.45
N GLY A 52 5.85 4.69 -7.32
CA GLY A 52 6.13 3.61 -8.25
C GLY A 52 4.90 3.13 -8.99
N THR A 53 5.01 1.95 -9.59
CA THR A 53 3.88 1.22 -10.18
C THR A 53 3.70 -0.08 -9.42
N LEU A 54 2.48 -0.35 -8.97
CA LEU A 54 2.06 -1.61 -8.41
C LEU A 54 1.33 -2.39 -9.51
N GLN A 55 1.93 -3.48 -9.97
CA GLN A 55 1.27 -4.46 -10.83
C GLN A 55 0.80 -5.64 -9.98
N ALA A 56 -0.50 -5.91 -9.98
CA ALA A 56 -1.10 -6.93 -9.14
C ALA A 56 -0.66 -8.34 -9.56
N ALA A 57 0.05 -9.06 -8.69
CA ALA A 57 0.52 -10.42 -8.99
C ALA A 57 -0.63 -11.46 -9.09
N PHE A 58 -1.81 -11.12 -8.58
CA PHE A 58 -3.00 -11.96 -8.51
C PHE A 58 -4.27 -11.12 -8.30
N ASP A 59 -5.43 -11.72 -8.56
CA ASP A 59 -6.72 -11.18 -8.14
C ASP A 59 -6.76 -11.05 -6.61
N GLY A 60 -7.03 -9.86 -6.09
CA GLY A 60 -7.13 -9.67 -4.65
C GLY A 60 -6.96 -8.23 -4.19
N LYS A 61 -6.54 -8.09 -2.93
CA LYS A 61 -6.36 -6.82 -2.25
C LYS A 61 -4.89 -6.46 -2.24
N HIS A 62 -4.53 -5.29 -2.74
CA HIS A 62 -3.15 -4.80 -2.85
C HIS A 62 -3.05 -3.39 -2.30
N GLY A 63 -1.97 -3.04 -1.61
CA GLY A 63 -1.81 -1.66 -1.18
C GLY A 63 -0.80 -1.52 -0.07
N TRP A 64 -1.03 -0.53 0.78
CA TRP A 64 -0.03 0.01 1.68
C TRP A 64 -0.48 -0.07 3.13
N TYR A 65 0.46 -0.49 3.96
CA TYR A 65 0.43 -0.30 5.39
C TYR A 65 1.51 0.70 5.78
N TRP A 66 1.16 1.64 6.66
CA TRP A 66 2.11 2.59 7.24
C TRP A 66 2.06 2.50 8.75
N ARG A 67 3.24 2.60 9.37
CA ARG A 67 3.40 2.59 10.81
C ARG A 67 4.20 3.80 11.25
N ASN A 68 3.52 4.70 11.96
CA ASN A 68 4.16 5.75 12.73
C ASN A 68 4.77 5.14 14.01
N ARG A 69 6.06 5.37 14.23
CA ARG A 69 6.80 4.96 15.44
C ARG A 69 7.13 6.14 16.34
N SER A 70 6.82 7.35 15.91
CA SER A 70 6.96 8.57 16.71
C SER A 70 5.75 8.78 17.62
N GLY A 71 5.88 9.71 18.56
CA GLY A 71 4.76 10.22 19.36
C GLY A 71 4.02 11.40 18.72
N ALA A 72 4.45 11.86 17.54
CA ALA A 72 3.84 13.00 16.85
C ALA A 72 2.73 12.53 15.91
N GLU A 73 1.77 13.42 15.62
CA GLU A 73 0.79 13.19 14.57
C GLU A 73 1.48 13.16 13.20
N VAL A 74 1.10 12.18 12.36
CA VAL A 74 1.59 12.06 10.98
C VAL A 74 0.39 11.90 10.06
N THR A 75 0.31 12.75 9.04
CA THR A 75 -0.66 12.64 7.95
C THR A 75 0.00 11.98 6.75
N VAL A 76 -0.64 10.94 6.20
CA VAL A 76 -0.22 10.28 4.96
C VAL A 76 -1.17 10.70 3.83
N THR A 77 -0.62 11.20 2.73
CA THR A 77 -1.37 11.44 1.50
C THR A 77 -0.98 10.36 0.50
N LEU A 78 -1.95 9.62 -0.03
CA LEU A 78 -1.76 8.62 -1.10
C LEU A 78 -2.52 9.10 -2.35
N LYS A 79 -1.82 9.14 -3.48
CA LYS A 79 -2.39 9.34 -4.81
C LYS A 79 -2.22 8.04 -5.60
N THR A 80 -3.28 7.63 -6.29
CA THR A 80 -3.28 6.43 -7.13
C THR A 80 -3.96 6.74 -8.46
N SER A 81 -3.44 6.19 -9.55
CA SER A 81 -4.05 6.26 -10.86
C SER A 81 -3.76 4.98 -11.65
N GLY A 82 -4.79 4.40 -12.25
CA GLY A 82 -4.71 3.17 -13.04
C GLY A 82 -5.86 2.22 -12.70
N ASP A 83 -5.62 0.94 -12.95
CA ASP A 83 -6.68 -0.07 -12.99
C ASP A 83 -6.91 -0.70 -11.63
N TYR A 84 -7.90 -0.18 -10.89
CA TYR A 84 -8.42 -0.79 -9.67
C TYR A 84 -9.94 -0.64 -9.59
N GLU A 85 -10.59 -1.62 -9.00
CA GLU A 85 -12.06 -1.68 -8.93
C GLU A 85 -12.60 -0.87 -7.74
N SER A 86 -11.86 -0.85 -6.63
CA SER A 86 -12.20 -0.07 -5.45
C SER A 86 -10.96 0.31 -4.65
N ILE A 87 -11.08 1.35 -3.83
CA ILE A 87 -10.10 1.74 -2.82
C ILE A 87 -10.78 1.81 -1.44
N GLU A 88 -10.17 1.18 -0.46
CA GLU A 88 -10.73 1.01 0.89
C GLU A 88 -9.71 1.36 1.97
N ARG A 89 -10.19 2.08 2.98
CA ARG A 89 -9.47 2.29 4.24
C ARG A 89 -9.77 1.12 5.18
N VAL A 90 -8.75 0.30 5.44
CA VAL A 90 -8.80 -0.76 6.45
C VAL A 90 -8.28 -0.17 7.77
N LEU A 91 -9.08 -0.29 8.83
CA LEU A 91 -8.77 0.18 10.19
C LEU A 91 -8.21 -0.96 11.04
#